data_AF-A0A9N9E084-F1
#
_entry.id   AF-A0A9N9E084-F1
#
_cell.length_a   1.000
_cell.length_b   1.000
_cell.length_c   1.000
_cell.angle_alpha   90.00
_cell.angle_beta   90.00
_cell.angle_gamma   90.00
#
_symmetry.space_group_name_H-M   'P 1'
#
loop_
_entity.id
_entity.type
_entity.pdbx_description
1 polymer ?
#
loop_
_entity_poly.entity_id
_entity_poly.type
_entity_poly.pdbx_seq_one_letter_code
_entity_poly.pdbx_strand_id
1 'polypeptide(L)'
;MSRLLLHQLLHVPTSRSALFLSSPPNFRLPSTFYLIRNQVRFSGHNKWSKIRHGKGLKDAAKSTYFHRLAKDISLAVKEGGSTDPALNVRLATAIATAKKSQMAKETIDNAIKRGAGQSKDGTSIEKVTYEAYGPSGTAFI
;
A
#
# COMPACT_ATOMS: atom_id res chain seq x y z
N MET A 1 -55.96 11.51 31.20
CA MET A 1 -56.69 11.31 32.47
C MET A 1 -56.35 9.92 32.97
N SER A 2 -55.47 9.83 33.98
CA SER A 2 -55.82 9.42 35.35
C SER A 2 -55.81 7.88 35.45
N ARG A 3 -55.19 7.19 36.41
CA ARG A 3 -54.78 7.48 37.78
C ARG A 3 -53.91 6.26 38.16
N LEU A 4 -52.66 6.40 38.58
CA LEU A 4 -52.24 6.54 39.98
C LEU A 4 -52.66 5.36 40.90
N LEU A 5 -51.65 4.88 41.64
CA LEU A 5 -51.64 4.22 42.95
C LEU A 5 -51.46 2.68 42.96
N LEU A 6 -50.31 2.12 43.35
CA LEU A 6 -49.56 2.20 44.63
C LEU A 6 -49.99 1.09 45.58
N HIS A 7 -49.04 0.19 45.91
CA HIS A 7 -48.81 -0.42 47.23
C HIS A 7 -47.45 -1.16 47.12
N GLN A 8 -46.31 -0.68 47.66
CA GLN A 8 -45.89 -0.65 49.08
C GLN A 8 -46.17 -2.00 49.79
N LEU A 9 -45.27 -2.68 50.52
CA LEU A 9 -44.02 -2.32 51.20
C LEU A 9 -43.52 -3.57 51.99
N LEU A 10 -42.20 -3.63 52.28
CA LEU A 10 -41.55 -4.26 53.47
C LEU A 10 -41.55 -5.81 53.55
N HIS A 11 -40.42 -6.52 53.77
CA HIS A 11 -39.55 -6.44 54.94
C HIS A 11 -38.17 -7.13 54.71
N VAL A 12 -37.09 -6.47 55.14
CA VAL A 12 -35.81 -7.05 55.66
C VAL A 12 -36.08 -7.44 57.16
N PRO A 13 -35.20 -8.04 58.01
CA PRO A 13 -33.83 -8.57 57.88
C PRO A 13 -33.50 -9.84 58.76
N THR A 14 -32.20 -10.15 58.84
CA THR A 14 -31.42 -10.60 60.04
C THR A 14 -31.43 -12.07 60.56
N SER A 15 -30.21 -12.62 60.52
CA SER A 15 -29.46 -13.31 61.60
C SER A 15 -29.91 -14.69 62.11
N ARG A 16 -29.05 -15.69 61.88
CA ARG A 16 -28.75 -16.69 62.90
C ARG A 16 -27.29 -17.12 62.84
N SER A 17 -26.57 -16.57 63.81
CA SER A 17 -25.40 -17.09 64.51
C SER A 17 -25.16 -18.61 64.42
N ALA A 18 -23.93 -18.92 63.99
CA ALA A 18 -22.91 -19.59 64.78
C ALA A 18 -22.91 -21.13 64.94
N LEU A 19 -21.65 -21.62 64.89
CA LEU A 19 -21.05 -22.80 65.55
C LEU A 19 -20.96 -24.12 64.78
N PHE A 20 -19.73 -24.31 64.26
CA PHE A 20 -18.80 -25.42 64.57
C PHE A 20 -19.08 -26.85 64.11
N LEU A 21 -17.97 -27.50 63.75
CA LEU A 21 -17.71 -28.90 63.31
C LEU A 21 -18.00 -29.17 61.83
N SER A 22 -17.06 -29.59 60.99
CA SER A 22 -15.71 -30.12 61.22
C SER A 22 -14.89 -29.96 59.94
N SER A 23 -13.61 -29.65 60.09
CA SER A 23 -12.64 -29.50 59.01
C SER A 23 -12.42 -30.81 58.24
N PRO A 24 -12.56 -30.87 56.90
CA PRO A 24 -11.88 -31.89 56.12
C PRO A 24 -10.39 -31.55 55.97
N PRO A 25 -9.49 -32.55 56.06
CA PRO A 25 -8.05 -32.33 56.03
C PRO A 25 -7.53 -32.10 54.60
N ASN A 26 -6.44 -31.35 54.51
CA ASN A 26 -5.47 -31.33 53.40
C ASN A 26 -5.95 -30.82 52.04
N PHE A 27 -6.18 -29.50 51.93
CA PHE A 27 -5.94 -28.79 50.66
C PHE A 27 -4.61 -28.04 50.76
N ARG A 28 -3.54 -28.68 50.27
CA ARG A 28 -2.22 -28.07 50.10
C ARG A 28 -2.37 -26.95 49.08
N LEU A 29 -2.45 -25.69 49.52
CA LEU A 29 -2.37 -24.54 48.63
C LEU A 29 -1.01 -24.60 47.90
N PRO A 30 -0.96 -24.77 46.57
CA PRO A 30 0.30 -24.59 45.87
C PRO A 30 0.67 -23.10 45.98
N SER A 31 1.86 -22.87 46.52
CA SER A 31 2.55 -21.59 46.57
C SER A 31 2.98 -21.15 45.15
N THR A 32 2.05 -21.04 44.22
CA THR A 32 2.31 -20.46 42.90
C THR A 32 1.93 -18.99 42.94
N PHE A 33 2.81 -18.27 43.62
CA PHE A 33 3.40 -17.01 43.20
C PHE A 33 2.89 -16.53 41.83
N TYR A 34 2.32 -15.33 41.86
CA TYR A 34 1.84 -14.50 40.77
C TYR A 34 2.78 -14.54 39.54
N LEU A 35 2.56 -15.46 38.60
CA LEU A 35 3.13 -15.32 37.27
C LEU A 35 2.24 -14.36 36.48
N ILE A 36 2.48 -13.05 36.65
CA ILE A 36 2.30 -12.11 35.54
C ILE A 36 3.18 -12.67 34.43
N ARG A 37 2.59 -13.50 33.57
CA ARG A 37 3.17 -13.81 32.28
C ARG A 37 3.28 -12.45 31.59
N ASN A 38 4.46 -11.86 31.66
CA ASN A 38 4.90 -10.87 30.70
C ASN A 38 4.95 -11.58 29.34
N GLN A 39 3.77 -11.80 28.76
CA GLN A 39 3.67 -12.15 27.36
C GLN A 39 4.17 -10.91 26.65
N VAL A 40 5.46 -10.88 26.33
CA VAL A 40 5.96 -10.05 25.23
C VAL A 40 5.08 -10.45 24.06
N ARG A 41 4.01 -9.68 23.83
CA ARG A 41 3.23 -9.79 22.62
C ARG A 41 4.19 -9.36 21.54
N PHE A 42 4.89 -10.32 20.94
CA PHE A 42 5.64 -10.07 19.72
C PHE A 42 4.64 -9.40 18.77
N SER A 43 4.87 -8.13 18.48
CA SER A 43 4.04 -7.36 17.56
C SER A 43 3.81 -8.18 16.31
N GLY A 44 2.56 -8.27 15.87
CA GLY A 44 2.13 -9.10 14.74
C GLY A 44 3.11 -9.04 13.56
N HIS A 45 3.77 -10.17 13.31
CA HIS A 45 4.65 -10.40 12.17
C HIS A 45 3.83 -10.87 10.96
N ASN A 46 2.91 -10.03 10.46
CA ASN A 46 2.22 -10.34 9.20
C ASN A 46 3.19 -10.12 8.03
N LYS A 47 3.95 -11.16 7.70
CA LYS A 47 4.87 -11.22 6.56
C LYS A 47 4.21 -10.74 5.26
N TRP A 48 2.94 -11.12 5.05
CA TRP A 48 2.20 -10.71 3.86
C TRP A 48 1.93 -9.20 3.82
N SER A 49 1.58 -8.58 4.96
CA SER A 49 1.36 -7.13 5.00
C SER A 49 2.63 -6.35 4.61
N LYS A 50 3.80 -6.74 5.15
CA LYS A 50 5.09 -6.09 4.83
C LYS A 50 5.48 -6.31 3.36
N ILE A 51 5.30 -7.53 2.83
CA ILE A 51 5.55 -7.82 1.41
C ILE A 51 4.62 -7.01 0.50
N ARG A 52 3.33 -6.91 0.84
CA ARG A 52 2.34 -6.16 0.06
C ARG A 52 2.68 -4.68 -0.04
N HIS A 53 3.00 -4.02 1.08
CA HIS A 53 3.39 -2.61 1.06
C HIS A 53 4.70 -2.40 0.28
N GLY A 54 5.70 -3.24 0.49
CA GLY A 54 6.96 -3.17 -0.25
C GLY A 54 6.81 -3.43 -1.74
N LYS A 55 5.95 -4.37 -2.13
CA LYS A 55 5.65 -4.69 -3.53
C LYS A 55 4.83 -3.56 -4.18
N GLY A 56 3.82 -3.04 -3.51
CA GLY A 56 2.99 -1.95 -4.04
C GLY A 56 3.80 -0.70 -4.40
N LEU A 57 4.74 -0.30 -3.55
CA LEU A 57 5.63 0.84 -3.84
C LEU A 57 6.54 0.56 -5.05
N LYS A 58 7.11 -0.65 -5.13
CA LYS A 58 7.98 -1.05 -6.24
C LYS A 58 7.22 -1.16 -7.56
N ASP A 59 6.01 -1.72 -7.54
CA ASP A 59 5.17 -1.88 -8.72
C ASP A 59 4.68 -0.51 -9.24
N ALA A 60 4.37 0.44 -8.34
CA ALA A 60 4.04 1.82 -8.70
C ALA A 60 5.24 2.57 -9.31
N ALA A 61 6.44 2.41 -8.74
CA ALA A 61 7.66 2.98 -9.32
C ALA A 61 7.97 2.36 -10.70
N LYS A 62 7.76 1.05 -10.86
CA LYS A 62 7.98 0.35 -12.14
C LYS A 62 6.97 0.77 -13.20
N SER A 63 5.69 0.91 -12.85
CA SER A 63 4.65 1.31 -13.80
C SER A 63 4.87 2.73 -14.31
N THR A 64 5.27 3.67 -13.44
CA THR A 64 5.62 5.04 -13.84
C THR A 64 6.86 5.08 -14.73
N TYR A 65 7.88 4.25 -14.45
CA TYR A 65 9.06 4.11 -15.31
C TYR A 65 8.71 3.59 -16.71
N PHE A 66 7.84 2.58 -16.81
CA PHE A 66 7.36 2.08 -18.10
C PHE A 66 6.54 3.12 -18.87
N HIS A 67 5.75 3.94 -18.17
CA HIS A 67 5.05 5.05 -18.82
C HIS A 67 6.01 6.09 -19.41
N ARG A 68 7.14 6.37 -18.75
CA ARG A 68 8.17 7.28 -19.27
C ARG A 68 8.80 6.70 -20.55
N LEU A 69 9.21 5.43 -20.53
CA LEU A 69 9.77 4.75 -21.71
C LEU A 69 8.79 4.71 -22.90
N ALA A 70 7.51 4.47 -22.64
CA ALA A 70 6.48 4.49 -23.69
C ALA A 70 6.30 5.88 -24.31
N LYS A 71 6.37 6.94 -23.50
CA LYS A 71 6.35 8.33 -23.97
C LYS A 71 7.60 8.65 -24.79
N ASP A 72 8.78 8.23 -24.34
CA ASP A 72 10.05 8.46 -25.05
C ASP A 72 10.05 7.79 -26.43
N ILE A 73 9.56 6.55 -26.54
CA ILE A 73 9.39 5.85 -27.83
C ILE A 73 8.42 6.63 -28.73
N SER A 74 7.27 7.04 -28.19
CA SER A 74 6.25 7.77 -28.97
C SER A 74 6.81 9.11 -29.50
N LEU A 75 7.57 9.82 -28.67
CA LEU A 75 8.21 11.08 -29.02
C LEU A 75 9.34 10.88 -30.04
N ALA A 76 10.15 9.83 -29.91
CA ALA A 76 11.19 9.51 -30.88
C ALA A 76 10.62 9.20 -32.28
N VAL A 77 9.48 8.52 -32.37
CA VAL A 77 8.75 8.29 -33.64
C VAL A 77 8.24 9.62 -34.20
N LYS A 78 7.61 10.44 -33.36
CA LYS A 78 7.05 11.73 -33.79
C LYS A 78 8.12 12.69 -34.32
N GLU A 79 9.27 12.78 -33.63
CA GLU A 79 10.39 13.64 -34.04
C GLU A 79 11.15 13.10 -35.25
N GLY A 80 11.31 11.78 -35.35
CA GLY A 80 12.04 11.16 -36.45
C GLY A 80 11.20 10.86 -37.70
N GLY A 81 9.87 11.00 -37.63
CA GLY A 81 8.93 10.80 -38.73
C GLY A 81 8.80 9.36 -39.27
N SER A 82 9.74 8.48 -38.95
CA SER A 82 9.75 7.08 -39.35
C SER A 82 9.50 6.14 -38.17
N THR A 83 8.69 5.12 -38.41
CA THR A 83 8.39 4.03 -37.48
C THR A 83 9.46 2.94 -37.48
N ASP A 84 10.42 3.00 -38.40
CA ASP A 84 11.42 1.95 -38.57
C ASP A 84 12.69 2.25 -37.75
N PRO A 85 13.10 1.34 -36.84
CA PRO A 85 14.30 1.55 -36.02
C PRO A 85 15.60 1.66 -36.83
N ALA A 86 15.64 1.14 -38.06
CA ALA A 86 16.81 1.25 -38.93
C ALA A 86 17.01 2.66 -39.50
N LEU A 87 15.91 3.40 -39.69
CA LEU A 87 15.91 4.75 -40.25
C LEU A 87 15.93 5.83 -39.17
N ASN A 88 15.64 5.47 -37.92
CA ASN A 88 15.60 6.37 -36.78
C ASN A 88 16.46 5.85 -35.61
N VAL A 89 17.67 6.41 -35.49
CA VAL A 89 18.64 6.04 -34.43
C VAL A 89 18.07 6.32 -33.03
N ARG A 90 17.30 7.40 -32.84
CA ARG A 90 16.71 7.74 -31.54
C ARG A 90 15.68 6.69 -31.13
N LEU A 91 14.85 6.23 -32.07
CA LEU A 91 13.94 5.11 -31.85
C LEU A 91 14.68 3.81 -31.50
N ALA A 92 15.76 3.48 -32.20
CA ALA A 92 16.56 2.29 -31.91
C ALA A 92 17.12 2.30 -30.48
N THR A 93 17.67 3.43 -30.04
CA THR A 93 18.21 3.57 -28.67
C THR A 93 17.11 3.51 -27.60
N ALA A 94 15.93 4.09 -27.86
CA ALA A 94 14.78 4.01 -26.97
C ALA A 94 14.27 2.57 -26.82
N ILE A 95 14.16 1.83 -27.94
CA ILE A 95 13.76 0.41 -27.95
C ILE A 95 14.80 -0.45 -27.21
N ALA A 96 16.09 -0.20 -27.40
CA ALA A 96 17.14 -0.93 -26.69
C ALA A 96 17.04 -0.73 -25.18
N THR A 97 16.77 0.50 -24.74
CA THR A 97 16.58 0.84 -23.32
C THR A 97 15.31 0.18 -22.75
N ALA A 98 14.21 0.20 -23.49
CA ALA A 98 12.97 -0.47 -23.11
C ALA A 98 13.16 -1.99 -22.96
N LYS A 99 13.85 -2.64 -23.90
CA LYS A 99 14.18 -4.07 -23.82
C LYS A 99 15.07 -4.39 -22.62
N LYS A 100 16.09 -3.56 -22.31
CA LYS A 100 16.92 -3.70 -21.11
C LYS A 100 16.10 -3.63 -19.82
N SER A 101 15.02 -2.85 -19.80
CA SER A 101 14.11 -2.73 -18.66
C SER A 101 13.05 -3.85 -18.52
N GLN A 102 13.11 -4.89 -19.36
CA GLN A 102 12.12 -5.98 -19.41
C GLN A 102 10.71 -5.51 -19.78
N MET A 103 10.60 -4.46 -20.60
CA MET A 103 9.32 -4.03 -21.17
C MET A 103 8.85 -5.05 -22.22
N ALA A 104 7.56 -5.41 -22.20
CA ALA A 104 7.00 -6.37 -23.15
C ALA A 104 7.02 -5.82 -24.58
N LYS A 105 7.25 -6.71 -25.56
CA LYS A 105 7.31 -6.33 -26.99
C LYS A 105 6.01 -5.68 -27.46
N GLU A 106 4.87 -6.21 -27.05
CA GLU A 106 3.55 -5.65 -27.39
C GLU A 106 3.40 -4.19 -26.93
N THR A 107 3.88 -3.86 -25.73
CA THR A 107 3.82 -2.49 -25.20
C THR A 107 4.73 -1.54 -26.00
N ILE A 108 5.88 -2.02 -26.47
CA ILE A 108 6.77 -1.26 -27.37
C ILE A 108 6.09 -1.01 -28.71
N ASP A 109 5.52 -2.05 -29.33
CA ASP A 109 4.83 -1.95 -30.62
C ASP A 109 3.61 -0.99 -30.52
N ASN A 110 2.87 -1.02 -29.42
CA ASN A 110 1.77 -0.08 -29.15
C ASN A 110 2.24 1.37 -28.97
N ALA A 111 3.39 1.59 -28.33
CA ALA A 111 3.98 2.93 -28.21
C ALA A 111 4.44 3.48 -29.57
N ILE A 112 5.00 2.63 -30.44
CA ILE A 112 5.39 3.03 -31.82
C ILE A 112 4.16 3.47 -32.61
N LYS A 113 3.08 2.67 -32.59
CA LYS A 113 1.81 3.00 -33.27
C LYS A 113 1.19 4.29 -32.73
N ARG A 114 1.30 4.53 -31.42
CA ARG A 114 0.84 5.77 -30.79
C ARG A 114 1.62 6.99 -31.28
N GLY A 115 2.95 6.87 -31.39
CA GLY A 115 3.82 7.93 -31.93
C GLY A 115 3.58 8.20 -33.42
N ALA A 116 3.20 7.18 -34.19
CA ALA A 116 2.87 7.29 -35.62
C ALA A 116 1.50 7.94 -35.91
N GLY A 117 0.73 8.32 -34.87
CA GLY A 117 -0.60 8.90 -35.04
C GLY A 117 -1.70 7.89 -35.40
N GLN A 118 -1.44 6.60 -35.34
CA GLN A 118 -2.44 5.55 -35.61
C GLN A 118 -3.39 5.30 -34.44
N SER A 119 -3.23 6.00 -33.32
CA SER A 119 -4.08 5.91 -32.14
C SER A 119 -5.11 7.06 -32.15
N LYS A 120 -6.39 6.70 -32.03
CA LYS A 120 -7.54 7.63 -32.15
C LYS A 120 -7.61 8.68 -31.03
N ASP A 121 -6.91 8.48 -29.92
CA ASP A 121 -6.93 9.37 -28.74
C ASP A 121 -5.77 10.39 -28.78
N GLY A 122 -5.56 11.01 -29.95
CA GLY A 122 -4.39 11.79 -30.33
C GLY A 122 -4.10 13.02 -29.47
N THR A 123 -3.53 12.81 -28.30
CA THR A 123 -2.88 13.89 -27.53
C THR A 123 -1.49 14.12 -28.13
N SER A 124 -1.25 15.32 -28.68
CA SER A 124 0.08 15.75 -29.12
C SER A 124 1.05 15.67 -27.92
N ILE A 125 2.08 14.84 -28.03
CA ILE A 125 3.17 14.80 -27.05
C ILE A 125 4.27 15.72 -27.57
N GLU A 126 4.65 16.70 -26.75
CA GLU A 126 5.70 17.68 -27.04
C GLU A 126 6.68 17.74 -25.87
N LYS A 127 7.96 17.97 -26.19
CA LYS A 127 9.00 18.16 -25.18
C LYS A 127 8.98 19.62 -24.74
N VAL A 128 8.72 19.85 -23.46
CA VAL A 128 8.82 21.16 -22.83
C VAL A 128 9.90 21.08 -21.76
N THR A 129 10.82 22.05 -21.76
CA THR A 129 11.89 22.17 -20.76
C THR A 129 11.54 23.32 -19.84
N TYR A 130 11.60 23.09 -18.53
CA TYR A 130 11.30 24.11 -17.53
C TYR A 130 12.56 24.38 -16.71
N GLU A 131 12.97 25.63 -16.66
CA GLU A 131 14.12 26.06 -15.87
C GLU A 131 13.63 26.74 -14.61
N ALA A 132 14.22 26.41 -13.46
CA ALA A 132 13.82 26.98 -12.17
C ALA A 132 14.99 27.11 -11.19
N TYR A 133 14.87 28.06 -10.26
CA TYR A 133 15.79 28.19 -9.13
C TYR A 133 15.09 27.82 -7.83
N GLY A 134 15.71 26.94 -7.05
CA GLY A 134 15.24 26.54 -5.73
C GLY A 134 16.01 27.22 -4.60
N PRO A 135 15.74 26.80 -3.35
CA PRO A 135 16.39 27.35 -2.16
C PRO A 135 17.92 27.34 -2.30
N SER A 136 18.54 28.40 -1.76
CA SER A 136 20.00 28.59 -1.82
C SER A 136 20.58 28.76 -3.24
N GLY A 137 19.77 29.15 -4.23
CA GLY A 137 20.23 29.40 -5.61
C GLY A 137 20.50 28.13 -6.43
N THR A 138 19.94 26.99 -6.02
CA THR A 138 20.10 25.72 -6.74
C THR A 138 19.31 25.73 -8.05
N ALA A 139 19.95 25.49 -9.20
CA ALA A 139 19.29 25.47 -10.51
C ALA A 139 18.70 24.08 -10.85
N PHE A 140 17.53 24.07 -11.49
CA PHE A 140 16.79 22.90 -11.97
C PHE A 140 16.46 23.06 -13.46
N ILE A 141 16.48 21.94 -14.21
CA ILE A 141 16.15 21.83 -15.64
C ILE A 141 15.37 20.54 -15.94
#